data_AF-A0A8T7BPX5-F1
#
_entry.id   AF-A0A8T7BPX5-F1
#
_cell.length_a   1.000
_cell.length_b   1.000
_cell.length_c   1.000
_cell.angle_alpha   90.00
_cell.angle_beta   90.00
_cell.angle_gamma   90.00
#
_symmetry.space_group_name_H-M   'P 1'
#
loop_
_entity.id
_entity.type
_entity.pdbx_description
1 polymer ?
#
loop_
_entity_poly.entity_id
_entity_poly.type
_entity_poly.pdbx_seq_one_letter_code
_entity_poly.pdbx_strand_id
1 'polypeptide(L)'
;PYDSDKLIQEAIIRAFAQRRVEARIVFENDLLNIPVETLDAIKTAKQIFKAGDGQQESGEWFEMLGNWPDFNVFKQWVRQEDPVYYDATWPELQFSDQSLEGLNRNFDDMAFAAIIEYLDQHPEVNRVYYKQASRTLAKNALKHHGDIYMGNYTYLNHYDLMGQSPNVPADVWRMLEGKLIDPLRFIDRYEVSDPEGTVMYSDINPREAQIWADGAYQQGHLYMIPSQSGGRYPYSRINYPTTGDTWLEAIQSRTNGVIASTNSHASNHARIEVHLKDGYIDRIDGGGLYGDGMRLALAYPKINELIWPDNPNPGFWWLYEAGTGTNPKYFKHPREILIGQNLSERNAGGVIHWSFGASVSAFRDTENFRETNQMPTGHAMHHHTLLPTYQVRLRDTG
;
A
#
# COMPACT_ATOMS: atom_id res chain seq x y z
N PRO A 1 -9.66 9.17 12.30
CA PRO A 1 -8.60 9.22 13.32
C PRO A 1 -8.92 10.22 14.43
N TYR A 2 -8.92 9.75 15.67
CA TYR A 2 -9.15 10.56 16.87
C TYR A 2 -8.10 11.69 17.05
N ASP A 3 -6.91 11.53 16.48
CA ASP A 3 -5.79 12.44 16.57
C ASP A 3 -5.70 13.46 15.41
N SER A 4 -6.80 13.60 14.64
CA SER A 4 -6.90 14.65 13.62
C SER A 4 -6.93 16.03 14.27
N ASP A 5 -6.34 17.03 13.61
CA ASP A 5 -6.31 18.39 14.10
C ASP A 5 -7.72 19.00 14.13
N LYS A 6 -8.24 19.25 15.33
CA LYS A 6 -9.60 19.77 15.57
C LYS A 6 -9.84 21.08 14.84
N LEU A 7 -8.84 21.98 14.79
CA LEU A 7 -8.96 23.27 14.12
C LEU A 7 -9.21 23.07 12.62
N ILE A 8 -8.54 22.09 12.02
CA ILE A 8 -8.71 21.72 10.61
C ILE A 8 -10.10 21.14 10.39
N GLN A 9 -10.56 20.23 11.25
CA GLN A 9 -11.89 19.62 11.14
C GLN A 9 -13.00 20.68 11.21
N GLU A 10 -12.91 21.62 12.16
CA GLU A 10 -13.84 22.75 12.27
C GLU A 10 -13.81 23.65 11.03
N ALA A 11 -12.62 23.92 10.49
CA ALA A 11 -12.48 24.72 9.28
C ALA A 11 -13.15 24.06 8.07
N ILE A 12 -13.03 22.72 7.94
CA ILE A 12 -13.70 21.94 6.90
C ILE A 12 -15.22 22.03 7.04
N ILE A 13 -15.79 21.84 8.24
CA ILE A 13 -17.23 21.97 8.48
C ILE A 13 -17.73 23.36 8.06
N ARG A 14 -17.03 24.42 8.51
CA ARG A 14 -17.38 25.80 8.11
C ARG A 14 -17.31 26.02 6.61
N ALA A 15 -16.30 25.47 5.94
CA ALA A 15 -16.11 25.61 4.50
C ALA A 15 -17.23 24.91 3.70
N PHE A 16 -17.70 23.74 4.13
CA PHE A 16 -18.84 23.07 3.52
C PHE A 16 -20.16 23.81 3.78
N ALA A 17 -20.37 24.30 5.00
CA ALA A 17 -21.56 25.07 5.35
C ALA A 17 -21.71 26.35 4.49
N GLN A 18 -20.61 27.05 4.21
CA GLN A 18 -20.59 28.20 3.28
C GLN A 18 -21.05 27.84 1.85
N ARG A 19 -20.90 26.57 1.46
CA ARG A 19 -21.33 26.03 0.17
C ARG A 19 -22.72 25.37 0.24
N ARG A 20 -23.45 25.56 1.35
CA ARG A 20 -24.78 24.96 1.62
C ARG A 20 -24.75 23.43 1.61
N VAL A 21 -23.60 22.86 2.01
CA VAL A 21 -23.46 21.41 2.24
C VAL A 21 -23.35 21.21 3.75
N GLU A 22 -24.22 20.37 4.30
CA GLU A 22 -24.08 19.92 5.68
C GLU A 22 -22.96 18.88 5.73
N ALA A 23 -21.90 19.17 6.49
CA ALA A 23 -20.80 18.26 6.73
C ALA A 23 -20.76 17.90 8.21
N ARG A 24 -20.59 16.60 8.49
CA ARG A 24 -20.44 16.06 9.84
C ARG A 24 -19.07 15.40 9.92
N ILE A 25 -18.26 15.83 10.88
CA ILE A 25 -17.03 15.12 11.24
C ILE A 25 -17.34 14.36 12.52
N VAL A 26 -17.21 13.04 12.42
CA VAL A 26 -17.46 12.11 13.52
C VAL A 26 -16.18 11.33 13.73
N PHE A 27 -15.69 11.30 14.97
CA PHE A 27 -14.47 10.60 15.32
C PHE A 27 -14.79 9.18 15.79
N GLU A 28 -13.91 8.24 15.47
CA GLU A 28 -14.06 6.81 15.82
C GLU A 28 -14.17 6.63 17.34
N ASN A 29 -13.41 7.41 18.10
CA ASN A 29 -13.45 7.37 19.57
C ASN A 29 -14.80 7.86 20.11
N ASP A 30 -15.42 8.86 19.47
CA ASP A 30 -16.71 9.40 19.91
C ASP A 30 -17.84 8.38 19.64
N LEU A 31 -17.81 7.72 18.48
CA LEU A 31 -18.76 6.65 18.15
C LEU A 31 -18.67 5.47 19.13
N LEU A 32 -17.45 5.15 19.56
CA LEU A 32 -17.18 4.04 20.47
C LEU A 32 -17.30 4.44 21.95
N ASN A 33 -17.55 5.71 22.26
CA ASN A 33 -17.50 6.27 23.61
C ASN A 33 -16.16 5.96 24.33
N ILE A 34 -15.06 5.99 23.59
CA ILE A 34 -13.70 5.77 24.11
C ILE A 34 -13.04 7.13 24.38
N PRO A 35 -12.53 7.37 25.61
CA PRO A 35 -11.76 8.57 25.92
C PRO A 35 -10.51 8.69 25.04
N VAL A 36 -10.16 9.92 24.66
CA VAL A 36 -8.95 10.18 23.86
C VAL A 36 -7.69 9.72 24.59
N GLU A 37 -7.67 9.86 25.92
CA GLU A 37 -6.57 9.45 26.79
C GLU A 37 -6.30 7.93 26.71
N THR A 38 -7.36 7.13 26.52
CA THR A 38 -7.25 5.68 26.31
C THR A 38 -6.54 5.37 24.99
N LEU A 39 -6.89 6.09 23.92
CA LEU A 39 -6.24 5.91 22.61
C LEU A 39 -4.81 6.45 22.59
N ASP A 40 -4.53 7.53 23.31
CA ASP A 40 -3.17 8.04 23.51
C ASP A 40 -2.30 7.07 24.31
N ALA A 41 -2.84 6.38 25.31
CA ALA A 41 -2.13 5.33 26.03
C ALA A 41 -1.77 4.16 25.10
N ILE A 42 -2.71 3.71 24.26
CA ILE A 42 -2.47 2.69 23.23
C ILE A 42 -1.40 3.15 22.24
N LYS A 43 -1.51 4.38 21.73
CA LYS A 43 -0.55 4.95 20.79
C LYS A 43 0.85 5.03 21.40
N THR A 44 0.95 5.46 22.66
CA THR A 44 2.21 5.52 23.40
C THR A 44 2.83 4.13 23.56
N ALA A 45 2.04 3.12 23.93
CA ALA A 45 2.50 1.74 24.05
C ALA A 45 3.02 1.16 22.72
N LYS A 46 2.47 1.62 21.58
CA LYS A 46 2.90 1.21 20.23
C LYS A 46 4.10 1.99 19.70
N GLN A 47 4.41 3.15 20.24
CA GLN A 47 5.52 4.02 19.81
C GLN A 47 6.87 3.55 20.37
N ILE A 48 7.24 2.31 20.07
CA ILE A 48 8.51 1.71 20.48
C ILE A 48 9.55 1.71 19.37
N PHE A 49 9.12 1.93 18.14
CA PHE A 49 9.99 1.98 16.97
C PHE A 49 10.43 3.39 16.61
N LYS A 50 11.56 3.46 15.91
CA LYS A 50 12.26 4.67 15.50
C LYS A 50 12.42 4.73 13.98
N ALA A 51 12.89 5.88 13.50
CA ALA A 51 13.14 6.16 12.09
C ALA A 51 14.07 5.18 11.34
N GLY A 52 14.85 4.36 12.05
CA GLY A 52 15.79 3.39 11.47
C GLY A 52 15.34 1.94 11.60
N ASP A 53 14.19 1.69 12.23
CA ASP A 53 13.67 0.34 12.49
C ASP A 53 12.87 -0.17 11.27
N GLY A 54 13.53 -0.26 10.11
CA GLY A 54 12.88 -0.69 8.86
C GLY A 54 12.39 -2.13 8.87
N GLN A 55 12.86 -2.98 9.79
CA GLN A 55 12.33 -4.34 9.95
C GLN A 55 10.83 -4.37 10.29
N GLN A 56 10.27 -3.28 10.79
CA GLN A 56 8.83 -3.12 10.99
C GLN A 56 8.01 -3.40 9.73
N GLU A 57 8.58 -3.22 8.55
CA GLU A 57 7.94 -3.54 7.27
C GLU A 57 7.41 -4.99 7.27
N SER A 58 8.16 -5.91 7.87
CA SER A 58 7.78 -7.32 7.99
C SER A 58 6.66 -7.57 8.98
N GLY A 59 6.54 -6.73 10.02
CA GLY A 59 5.48 -6.85 11.02
C GLY A 59 4.20 -6.12 10.61
N GLU A 60 4.30 -5.00 9.89
CA GLU A 60 3.15 -4.19 9.51
C GLU A 60 2.63 -4.56 8.12
N TRP A 61 3.51 -4.52 7.11
CA TRP A 61 3.11 -4.62 5.71
C TRP A 61 3.18 -6.05 5.18
N PHE A 62 4.10 -6.88 5.65
CA PHE A 62 4.07 -8.30 5.26
C PHE A 62 2.93 -9.06 5.93
N GLU A 63 2.56 -8.73 7.16
CA GLU A 63 1.37 -9.26 7.81
C GLU A 63 0.11 -8.82 7.06
N MET A 64 -0.06 -7.50 6.87
CA MET A 64 -1.28 -6.93 6.29
C MET A 64 -1.41 -7.16 4.78
N LEU A 65 -0.41 -6.76 3.98
CA LEU A 65 -0.46 -6.83 2.52
C LEU A 65 0.04 -8.17 1.97
N GLY A 66 0.83 -8.93 2.74
CA GLY A 66 1.10 -10.33 2.38
C GLY A 66 -0.17 -11.19 2.35
N ASN A 67 -1.24 -10.77 3.04
CA ASN A 67 -2.55 -11.41 3.04
C ASN A 67 -2.49 -12.90 3.45
N TRP A 68 -1.80 -13.17 4.55
CA TRP A 68 -1.64 -14.51 5.12
C TRP A 68 -2.95 -15.05 5.73
N PRO A 69 -3.21 -16.37 5.67
CA PRO A 69 -4.33 -17.00 6.36
C PRO A 69 -4.14 -16.95 7.88
N ASP A 70 -2.98 -17.39 8.37
CA ASP A 70 -2.52 -17.20 9.76
C ASP A 70 -1.04 -16.79 9.78
N PHE A 71 -0.80 -15.50 9.98
CA PHE A 71 0.56 -14.98 10.04
C PHE A 71 1.34 -15.46 11.27
N ASN A 72 0.68 -16.01 12.31
CA ASN A 72 1.38 -16.53 13.47
C ASN A 72 2.23 -17.76 13.12
N VAL A 73 1.85 -18.55 12.12
CA VAL A 73 2.67 -19.68 11.65
C VAL A 73 4.02 -19.19 11.15
N PHE A 74 4.03 -18.13 10.33
CA PHE A 74 5.25 -17.48 9.87
C PHE A 74 6.06 -16.89 11.04
N LYS A 75 5.41 -16.14 11.94
CA LYS A 75 6.07 -15.55 13.12
C LYS A 75 6.76 -16.60 14.01
N GLN A 76 6.09 -17.73 14.29
CA GLN A 76 6.69 -18.80 15.11
C GLN A 76 7.87 -19.46 14.41
N TRP A 77 7.80 -19.64 13.09
CA TRP A 77 8.94 -20.13 12.32
C TRP A 77 10.11 -19.15 12.38
N VAL A 78 9.88 -17.86 12.17
CA VAL A 78 10.93 -16.82 12.30
C VAL A 78 11.55 -16.84 13.70
N ARG A 79 10.73 -16.99 14.76
CA ARG A 79 11.24 -17.08 16.14
C ARG A 79 12.23 -18.23 16.35
N GLN A 80 12.03 -19.33 15.64
CA GLN A 80 12.90 -20.52 15.72
C GLN A 80 14.19 -20.32 14.93
N GLU A 81 14.10 -19.74 13.74
CA GLU A 81 15.24 -19.57 12.83
C GLU A 81 16.13 -18.37 13.21
N ASP A 82 15.53 -17.24 13.58
CA ASP A 82 16.24 -16.02 13.96
C ASP A 82 15.49 -15.28 15.09
N PRO A 83 15.75 -15.65 16.36
CA PRO A 83 15.11 -15.01 17.51
C PRO A 83 15.51 -13.54 17.68
N VAL A 84 16.70 -13.14 17.22
CA VAL A 84 17.15 -11.74 17.33
C VAL A 84 16.33 -10.85 16.39
N TYR A 85 16.16 -11.29 15.15
CA TYR A 85 15.30 -10.60 14.20
C TYR A 85 13.82 -10.63 14.64
N TYR A 86 13.35 -11.75 15.20
CA TYR A 86 12.00 -11.86 15.76
C TYR A 86 11.75 -10.80 16.83
N ASP A 87 12.62 -10.72 17.84
CA ASP A 87 12.48 -9.79 18.97
C ASP A 87 12.55 -8.32 18.52
N ALA A 88 13.34 -8.04 17.47
CA ALA A 88 13.44 -6.69 16.89
C ALA A 88 12.24 -6.30 16.01
N THR A 89 11.48 -7.26 15.49
CA THR A 89 10.36 -7.05 14.56
C THR A 89 9.00 -7.09 15.28
N TRP A 90 8.83 -8.02 16.22
CA TRP A 90 7.62 -8.18 17.04
C TRP A 90 7.92 -8.07 18.53
N PRO A 91 8.47 -6.92 18.98
CA PRO A 91 8.66 -6.67 20.40
C PRO A 91 7.32 -6.71 21.15
N GLU A 92 7.36 -7.20 22.38
CA GLU A 92 6.18 -7.25 23.24
C GLU A 92 5.74 -5.83 23.61
N LEU A 93 4.53 -5.45 23.15
CA LEU A 93 3.93 -4.17 23.48
C LEU A 93 3.56 -4.14 24.97
N GLN A 94 4.04 -3.12 25.67
CA GLN A 94 3.77 -2.94 27.09
C GLN A 94 2.58 -2.01 27.27
N PHE A 95 1.39 -2.60 27.40
CA PHE A 95 0.18 -1.88 27.78
C PHE A 95 0.10 -1.73 29.30
N SER A 96 -0.48 -0.63 29.80
CA SER A 96 -0.65 -0.42 31.24
C SER A 96 -1.64 -1.41 31.88
N ASP A 97 -2.55 -1.98 31.09
CA ASP A 97 -3.47 -3.05 31.49
C ASP A 97 -3.99 -3.86 30.28
N GLN A 98 -4.61 -5.01 30.55
CA GLN A 98 -5.15 -5.93 29.52
C GLN A 98 -6.33 -5.36 28.73
N SER A 99 -7.06 -4.37 29.27
CA SER A 99 -8.20 -3.77 28.57
C SER A 99 -7.74 -2.94 27.37
N LEU A 100 -6.59 -2.26 27.50
CA LEU A 100 -5.97 -1.51 26.38
C LEU A 100 -5.49 -2.43 25.27
N GLU A 101 -4.90 -3.58 25.61
CA GLU A 101 -4.45 -4.57 24.63
C GLU A 101 -5.63 -5.15 23.85
N GLY A 102 -6.70 -5.56 24.57
CA GLY A 102 -7.93 -6.04 23.97
C GLY A 102 -8.60 -4.99 23.08
N LEU A 103 -8.61 -3.73 23.52
CA LEU A 103 -9.14 -2.63 22.72
C LEU A 103 -8.30 -2.40 21.45
N ASN A 104 -6.97 -2.35 21.55
CA ASN A 104 -6.09 -2.17 20.40
C ASN A 104 -6.29 -3.25 19.34
N ARG A 105 -6.47 -4.51 19.75
CA ARG A 105 -6.71 -5.63 18.83
C ARG A 105 -8.01 -5.52 18.05
N ASN A 106 -9.07 -5.00 18.67
CA ASN A 106 -10.42 -5.00 18.11
C ASN A 106 -10.87 -3.61 17.61
N PHE A 107 -10.03 -2.57 17.74
CA PHE A 107 -10.44 -1.19 17.50
C PHE A 107 -11.01 -0.96 16.11
N ASP A 108 -10.35 -1.46 15.06
CA ASP A 108 -10.79 -1.27 13.68
C ASP A 108 -12.16 -1.92 13.40
N ASP A 109 -12.36 -3.17 13.85
CA ASP A 109 -13.64 -3.87 13.70
C ASP A 109 -14.77 -3.18 14.47
N MET A 110 -14.48 -2.74 15.70
CA MET A 110 -15.40 -1.96 16.51
C MET A 110 -15.75 -0.64 15.80
N ALA A 111 -14.76 0.08 15.29
CA ALA A 111 -14.95 1.35 14.59
C ALA A 111 -15.82 1.18 13.35
N PHE A 112 -15.56 0.16 12.51
CA PHE A 112 -16.40 -0.13 11.35
C PHE A 112 -17.85 -0.46 11.74
N ALA A 113 -18.05 -1.29 12.78
CA ALA A 113 -19.39 -1.61 13.26
C ALA A 113 -20.14 -0.35 13.73
N ALA A 114 -19.48 0.52 14.50
CA ALA A 114 -20.08 1.75 15.01
C ALA A 114 -20.36 2.78 13.89
N ILE A 115 -19.52 2.85 12.86
CA ILE A 115 -19.78 3.67 11.67
C ILE A 115 -21.01 3.19 10.92
N ILE A 116 -21.17 1.87 10.74
CA ILE A 116 -22.35 1.30 10.07
C ILE A 116 -23.61 1.63 10.88
N GLU A 117 -23.58 1.43 12.20
CA GLU A 117 -24.71 1.76 13.08
C GLU A 117 -25.07 3.26 13.01
N TYR A 118 -24.07 4.14 13.01
CA TYR A 118 -24.27 5.57 12.84
C TYR A 118 -24.97 5.88 11.51
N LEU A 119 -24.50 5.30 10.40
CA LEU A 119 -25.09 5.53 9.08
C LEU A 119 -26.51 4.95 8.95
N ASP A 120 -26.82 3.85 9.63
CA ASP A 120 -28.17 3.30 9.71
C ASP A 120 -29.15 4.26 10.41
N GLN A 121 -28.67 4.99 11.42
CA GLN A 121 -29.46 5.98 12.16
C GLN A 121 -29.55 7.35 11.45
N HIS A 122 -28.70 7.58 10.44
CA HIS A 122 -28.58 8.84 9.71
C HIS A 122 -28.77 8.65 8.19
N PRO A 123 -29.95 8.23 7.73
CA PRO A 123 -30.23 7.98 6.31
C PRO A 123 -30.15 9.22 5.43
N GLU A 124 -30.09 10.43 6.01
CA GLU A 124 -29.83 11.67 5.32
C GLU A 124 -28.38 11.80 4.79
N VAL A 125 -27.44 10.99 5.29
CA VAL A 125 -26.05 10.97 4.85
C VAL A 125 -25.95 10.24 3.50
N ASN A 126 -25.59 10.98 2.45
CA ASN A 126 -25.52 10.45 1.09
C ASN A 126 -24.10 10.30 0.54
N ARG A 127 -23.07 10.69 1.31
CA ARG A 127 -21.65 10.60 0.94
C ARG A 127 -20.78 10.40 2.17
N VAL A 128 -19.84 9.46 2.11
CA VAL A 128 -18.91 9.14 3.19
C VAL A 128 -17.47 9.20 2.66
N TYR A 129 -16.58 9.84 3.43
CA TYR A 129 -15.14 9.80 3.21
C TYR A 129 -14.48 9.21 4.47
N TYR A 130 -13.69 8.14 4.32
CA TYR A 130 -13.14 7.40 5.47
C TYR A 130 -11.81 6.70 5.18
N LYS A 131 -10.98 6.54 6.22
CA LYS A 131 -9.55 6.14 6.23
C LYS A 131 -8.63 7.04 5.38
N GLN A 132 -7.33 6.91 5.61
CA GLN A 132 -6.27 7.58 4.83
C GLN A 132 -5.88 6.80 3.56
N ALA A 133 -6.00 5.47 3.60
CA ALA A 133 -5.55 4.57 2.53
C ALA A 133 -6.52 3.39 2.36
N SER A 134 -6.14 2.41 1.54
CA SER A 134 -6.85 1.14 1.37
C SER A 134 -8.33 1.29 0.95
N ARG A 135 -8.59 2.12 -0.07
CA ARG A 135 -9.95 2.47 -0.57
C ARG A 135 -10.86 1.26 -0.74
N THR A 136 -10.37 0.19 -1.36
CA THR A 136 -11.16 -1.02 -1.63
C THR A 136 -11.56 -1.73 -0.34
N LEU A 137 -10.63 -1.87 0.61
CA LEU A 137 -10.91 -2.47 1.92
C LEU A 137 -11.92 -1.63 2.71
N ALA A 138 -11.73 -0.30 2.74
CA ALA A 138 -12.64 0.62 3.42
C ALA A 138 -14.06 0.59 2.83
N LYS A 139 -14.20 0.55 1.50
CA LYS A 139 -15.50 0.41 0.82
C LYS A 139 -16.20 -0.89 1.23
N ASN A 140 -15.50 -2.01 1.16
CA ASN A 140 -16.08 -3.32 1.47
C ASN A 140 -16.50 -3.43 2.95
N ALA A 141 -15.70 -2.87 3.85
CA ALA A 141 -15.98 -2.89 5.28
C ALA A 141 -17.23 -2.07 5.67
N LEU A 142 -17.66 -1.10 4.85
CA LEU A 142 -18.91 -0.35 5.04
C LEU A 142 -20.19 -1.11 4.62
N LYS A 143 -20.07 -2.34 4.09
CA LYS A 143 -21.19 -3.22 3.73
C LYS A 143 -22.24 -2.52 2.85
N HIS A 144 -23.50 -2.47 3.28
CA HIS A 144 -24.62 -1.87 2.52
C HIS A 144 -24.50 -0.35 2.36
N HIS A 145 -23.60 0.31 3.10
CA HIS A 145 -23.27 1.73 2.91
C HIS A 145 -22.08 1.94 1.95
N GLY A 146 -21.51 0.88 1.38
CA GLY A 146 -20.38 0.96 0.45
C GLY A 146 -20.67 1.79 -0.81
N ASP A 147 -21.94 1.95 -1.20
CA ASP A 147 -22.34 2.71 -2.39
C ASP A 147 -22.26 4.23 -2.21
N ILE A 148 -22.36 4.70 -0.96
CA ILE A 148 -22.17 6.13 -0.63
C ILE A 148 -20.72 6.46 -0.24
N TYR A 149 -19.81 5.48 -0.26
CA TYR A 149 -18.39 5.71 -0.03
C TYR A 149 -17.74 6.41 -1.23
N MET A 150 -17.26 7.63 -1.00
CA MET A 150 -16.68 8.50 -2.02
C MET A 150 -15.15 8.42 -2.09
N GLY A 151 -14.50 7.88 -1.05
CA GLY A 151 -13.05 7.70 -1.01
C GLY A 151 -12.43 7.97 0.36
N ASN A 152 -11.10 8.06 0.38
CA ASN A 152 -10.36 8.37 1.60
C ASN A 152 -10.56 9.82 2.04
N TYR A 153 -10.51 10.05 3.35
CA TYR A 153 -10.52 11.38 3.91
C TYR A 153 -9.07 11.86 4.11
N THR A 154 -8.72 12.97 3.45
CA THR A 154 -7.32 13.43 3.31
C THR A 154 -7.07 14.78 3.97
N TYR A 155 -7.94 15.26 4.87
CA TYR A 155 -7.76 16.53 5.58
C TYR A 155 -7.66 16.28 7.09
N LEU A 156 -6.63 15.59 7.53
CA LEU A 156 -6.53 15.12 8.91
C LEU A 156 -5.72 16.08 9.78
N ASN A 157 -4.70 16.70 9.24
CA ASN A 157 -3.84 17.60 9.99
C ASN A 157 -3.37 18.80 9.15
N HIS A 158 -2.54 19.66 9.75
CA HIS A 158 -2.02 20.84 9.09
C HIS A 158 -1.09 20.51 7.91
N TYR A 159 -0.41 19.37 7.89
CA TYR A 159 0.41 18.94 6.73
C TYR A 159 -0.47 18.67 5.51
N ASP A 160 -1.60 18.00 5.70
CA ASP A 160 -2.56 17.76 4.62
C ASP A 160 -3.11 19.07 4.04
N LEU A 161 -3.41 20.05 4.92
CA LEU A 161 -3.86 21.37 4.50
C LEU A 161 -2.76 22.14 3.75
N MET A 162 -1.52 22.11 4.24
CA MET A 162 -0.38 22.79 3.63
C MET A 162 -0.03 22.20 2.25
N GLY A 163 -0.13 20.87 2.11
CA GLY A 163 0.08 20.20 0.83
C GLY A 163 -0.91 20.69 -0.21
N GLN A 164 -2.17 20.92 0.19
CA GLN A 164 -3.25 21.31 -0.70
C GLN A 164 -3.49 20.29 -1.82
N SER A 165 -3.16 19.01 -1.60
CA SER A 165 -3.30 17.95 -2.62
C SER A 165 -4.68 17.92 -3.29
N PRO A 166 -5.80 18.14 -2.58
CA PRO A 166 -7.12 18.17 -3.21
C PRO A 166 -7.41 19.42 -4.05
N ASN A 167 -6.55 20.45 -4.02
CA ASN A 167 -6.66 21.63 -4.87
C ASN A 167 -6.17 21.38 -6.30
N VAL A 168 -5.51 20.24 -6.58
CA VAL A 168 -5.21 19.85 -7.97
C VAL A 168 -6.53 19.47 -8.65
N PRO A 169 -6.96 20.19 -9.71
CA PRO A 169 -8.20 19.86 -10.40
C PRO A 169 -8.16 18.42 -10.93
N ALA A 170 -9.19 17.63 -10.62
CA ALA A 170 -9.21 16.20 -10.91
C ALA A 170 -9.17 15.89 -12.42
N ASP A 171 -9.71 16.78 -13.25
CA ASP A 171 -9.64 16.72 -14.71
C ASP A 171 -8.22 16.97 -15.24
N VAL A 172 -7.52 17.96 -14.69
CA VAL A 172 -6.10 18.21 -14.99
C VAL A 172 -5.23 17.04 -14.55
N TRP A 173 -5.46 16.52 -13.35
CA TRP A 173 -4.74 15.36 -12.82
C TRP A 173 -4.91 14.13 -13.72
N ARG A 174 -6.16 13.80 -14.06
CA ARG A 174 -6.49 12.69 -14.96
C ARG A 174 -5.91 12.88 -16.36
N MET A 175 -5.89 14.12 -16.88
CA MET A 175 -5.26 14.42 -18.17
C MET A 175 -3.76 14.15 -18.14
N LEU A 176 -3.06 14.54 -17.07
CA LEU A 176 -1.62 14.28 -16.91
C LEU A 176 -1.35 12.78 -16.83
N GLU A 177 -2.08 12.05 -16.00
CA GLU A 177 -1.98 10.59 -15.89
C GLU A 177 -2.27 9.90 -17.22
N GLY A 178 -3.30 10.36 -17.93
CA GLY A 178 -3.64 9.84 -19.25
C GLY A 178 -2.48 9.97 -20.24
N LYS A 179 -1.79 11.12 -20.26
CA LYS A 179 -0.62 11.33 -21.12
C LYS A 179 0.57 10.43 -20.78
N LEU A 180 0.70 10.01 -19.52
CA LEU A 180 1.73 9.05 -19.09
C LEU A 180 1.37 7.61 -19.50
N ILE A 181 0.08 7.26 -19.49
CA ILE A 181 -0.41 5.91 -19.79
C ILE A 181 -0.52 5.65 -21.30
N ASP A 182 -1.01 6.63 -22.08
CA ASP A 182 -1.32 6.43 -23.49
C ASP A 182 -0.14 5.87 -24.33
N PRO A 183 1.13 6.24 -24.09
CA PRO A 183 2.27 5.66 -24.79
C PRO A 183 2.55 4.19 -24.46
N LEU A 184 2.12 3.69 -23.28
CA LEU A 184 2.49 2.36 -22.77
C LEU A 184 2.10 1.22 -23.72
N ARG A 185 1.04 1.40 -24.50
CA ARG A 185 0.58 0.39 -25.48
C ARG A 185 1.62 0.11 -26.58
N PHE A 186 2.49 1.08 -26.83
CA PHE A 186 3.45 1.04 -27.93
C PHE A 186 4.86 0.76 -27.46
N ILE A 187 5.11 0.53 -26.19
CA ILE A 187 6.49 0.33 -25.71
C ILE A 187 6.97 -1.09 -25.95
N ASP A 188 8.28 -1.27 -26.06
CA ASP A 188 8.93 -2.58 -26.09
C ASP A 188 9.99 -2.77 -25.00
N ARG A 189 10.22 -1.75 -24.17
CA ARG A 189 11.17 -1.79 -23.05
C ARG A 189 10.89 -0.68 -22.05
N TYR A 190 11.12 -0.95 -20.76
CA TYR A 190 11.33 0.09 -19.76
C TYR A 190 12.70 -0.05 -19.12
N GLU A 191 13.24 1.08 -18.66
CA GLU A 191 14.49 1.20 -17.92
C GLU A 191 14.30 2.15 -16.74
N VAL A 192 14.89 1.80 -15.60
CA VAL A 192 14.83 2.60 -14.39
C VAL A 192 16.22 2.72 -13.80
N SER A 193 16.60 3.94 -13.43
CA SER A 193 17.81 4.19 -12.66
C SER A 193 17.61 5.29 -11.63
N ASP A 194 18.28 5.22 -10.49
CA ASP A 194 18.21 6.27 -9.46
C ASP A 194 19.58 6.52 -8.77
N PRO A 195 19.75 7.65 -8.05
CA PRO A 195 21.00 7.99 -7.38
C PRO A 195 21.46 7.01 -6.29
N GLU A 196 20.56 6.22 -5.69
CA GLU A 196 20.90 5.19 -4.70
C GLU A 196 21.45 3.90 -5.34
N GLY A 197 21.37 3.80 -6.67
CA GLY A 197 21.97 2.73 -7.45
C GLY A 197 20.99 1.68 -7.96
N THR A 198 19.67 1.93 -7.94
CA THR A 198 18.73 1.13 -8.76
C THR A 198 19.17 1.25 -10.20
N VAL A 199 19.25 0.11 -10.88
CA VAL A 199 19.44 0.01 -12.33
C VAL A 199 18.75 -1.26 -12.77
N MET A 200 17.63 -1.13 -13.49
CA MET A 200 16.88 -2.27 -13.97
C MET A 200 16.18 -2.00 -15.28
N TYR A 201 15.81 -3.08 -15.96
CA TYR A 201 15.09 -3.02 -17.22
C TYR A 201 14.19 -4.24 -17.40
N SER A 202 13.23 -4.13 -18.30
CA SER A 202 12.48 -5.28 -18.83
C SER A 202 12.16 -5.03 -20.29
N ASP A 203 12.37 -6.02 -21.12
CA ASP A 203 11.81 -6.03 -22.48
C ASP A 203 10.33 -6.40 -22.38
N ILE A 204 9.50 -5.75 -23.18
CA ILE A 204 8.04 -5.81 -23.12
C ILE A 204 7.50 -6.28 -24.46
N ASN A 205 6.82 -7.42 -24.46
CA ASN A 205 6.16 -7.91 -25.66
C ASN A 205 4.84 -7.14 -25.93
N PRO A 206 4.29 -7.21 -27.15
CA PRO A 206 3.07 -6.46 -27.49
C PRO A 206 1.86 -6.74 -26.59
N ARG A 207 1.72 -7.97 -26.07
CA ARG A 207 0.62 -8.35 -25.19
C ARG A 207 0.78 -7.75 -23.80
N GLU A 208 2.00 -7.79 -23.25
CA GLU A 208 2.32 -7.15 -21.97
C GLU A 208 2.12 -5.63 -22.02
N ALA A 209 2.55 -4.98 -23.10
CA ALA A 209 2.34 -3.55 -23.32
C ALA A 209 0.84 -3.18 -23.34
N GLN A 210 0.02 -3.99 -24.00
CA GLN A 210 -1.43 -3.80 -24.05
C GLN A 210 -2.08 -3.93 -22.67
N ILE A 211 -1.76 -4.98 -21.93
CA ILE A 211 -2.29 -5.20 -20.57
C ILE A 211 -1.84 -4.09 -19.63
N TRP A 212 -0.58 -3.68 -19.71
CA TRP A 212 -0.08 -2.58 -18.91
C TRP A 212 -0.85 -1.29 -19.21
N ALA A 213 -1.00 -0.92 -20.48
CA ALA A 213 -1.75 0.29 -20.87
C ALA A 213 -3.22 0.27 -20.39
N ASP A 214 -3.87 -0.89 -20.42
CA ASP A 214 -5.27 -1.03 -20.02
C ASP A 214 -5.43 -1.07 -18.50
N GLY A 215 -4.45 -1.60 -17.76
CA GLY A 215 -4.50 -1.79 -16.31
C GLY A 215 -3.78 -0.73 -15.47
N ALA A 216 -2.93 0.12 -16.07
CA ALA A 216 -2.04 1.03 -15.33
C ALA A 216 -2.74 2.06 -14.45
N TYR A 217 -4.01 2.35 -14.73
CA TYR A 217 -4.71 3.47 -14.11
C TYR A 217 -5.22 3.10 -12.72
N GLN A 218 -4.67 3.77 -11.71
CA GLN A 218 -5.31 3.99 -10.41
C GLN A 218 -5.06 5.45 -10.06
N GLN A 219 -6.14 6.24 -9.91
CA GLN A 219 -5.99 7.69 -9.74
C GLN A 219 -5.11 8.03 -8.54
N GLY A 220 -4.04 8.78 -8.82
CA GLY A 220 -3.03 9.19 -7.88
C GLY A 220 -2.00 8.14 -7.50
N HIS A 221 -2.00 7.00 -8.17
CA HIS A 221 -1.18 5.84 -7.84
C HIS A 221 -0.93 4.96 -9.07
N LEU A 222 -0.28 5.50 -10.09
CA LEU A 222 -0.13 4.77 -11.35
C LEU A 222 0.73 3.52 -11.19
N TYR A 223 0.34 2.45 -11.87
CA TYR A 223 1.13 1.24 -11.94
C TYR A 223 2.21 1.38 -13.01
N MET A 224 3.45 1.25 -12.56
CA MET A 224 4.65 1.53 -13.33
C MET A 224 5.29 0.27 -13.90
N ILE A 225 4.67 -0.90 -13.76
CA ILE A 225 5.09 -2.16 -14.40
C ILE A 225 3.88 -2.99 -14.84
N PRO A 226 4.04 -3.90 -15.83
CA PRO A 226 2.96 -4.77 -16.30
C PRO A 226 2.39 -5.70 -15.23
N SER A 227 3.22 -6.24 -14.34
CA SER A 227 2.79 -7.24 -13.34
C SER A 227 1.70 -6.72 -12.40
N GLN A 228 1.79 -5.45 -11.98
CA GLN A 228 0.75 -4.83 -11.15
C GLN A 228 -0.55 -4.54 -11.92
N SER A 229 -0.47 -4.39 -13.24
CA SER A 229 -1.59 -4.01 -14.10
C SER A 229 -2.46 -5.21 -14.52
N GLY A 230 -1.87 -6.41 -14.51
CA GLY A 230 -2.57 -7.67 -14.77
C GLY A 230 -3.27 -8.24 -13.53
N GLY A 231 -3.94 -9.38 -13.74
CA GLY A 231 -4.59 -10.14 -12.67
C GLY A 231 -5.74 -9.39 -12.00
N ARG A 232 -6.47 -8.54 -12.74
CA ARG A 232 -7.55 -7.70 -12.21
C ARG A 232 -8.51 -7.20 -13.29
N TYR A 233 -9.63 -6.65 -12.84
CA TYR A 233 -10.48 -5.76 -13.64
C TYR A 233 -9.93 -4.33 -13.54
N PRO A 234 -9.64 -3.64 -14.66
CA PRO A 234 -9.00 -2.33 -14.63
C PRO A 234 -9.95 -1.23 -14.15
N TYR A 235 -9.42 -0.17 -13.51
CA TYR A 235 -10.25 0.99 -13.16
C TYR A 235 -10.62 1.82 -14.41
N SER A 236 -11.85 2.31 -14.44
CA SER A 236 -12.32 3.22 -15.48
C SER A 236 -11.62 4.57 -15.39
N ARG A 237 -11.02 5.00 -16.50
CA ARG A 237 -10.48 6.36 -16.65
C ARG A 237 -11.59 7.43 -16.68
N ILE A 238 -12.80 7.06 -17.07
CA ILE A 238 -13.93 8.00 -17.27
C ILE A 238 -14.82 8.02 -16.03
N ASN A 239 -15.27 6.85 -15.59
CA ASN A 239 -16.24 6.67 -14.51
C ASN A 239 -15.57 6.22 -13.21
N TYR A 240 -14.36 6.72 -12.92
CA TYR A 240 -13.64 6.35 -11.70
C TYR A 240 -14.49 6.61 -10.43
N PRO A 241 -14.51 5.71 -9.43
CA PRO A 241 -13.67 4.51 -9.26
C PRO A 241 -14.27 3.20 -9.77
N THR A 242 -15.23 3.22 -10.70
CA THR A 242 -15.77 1.97 -11.27
C THR A 242 -14.68 1.14 -11.95
N THR A 243 -14.81 -0.18 -11.92
CA THR A 243 -13.95 -1.11 -12.66
C THR A 243 -14.62 -1.52 -13.97
N GLY A 244 -13.82 -1.88 -14.97
CA GLY A 244 -14.29 -2.50 -16.21
C GLY A 244 -14.82 -3.92 -15.97
N ASP A 245 -15.38 -4.49 -17.04
CA ASP A 245 -15.95 -5.84 -17.10
C ASP A 245 -15.00 -6.86 -17.75
N THR A 246 -13.88 -6.40 -18.31
CA THR A 246 -12.90 -7.23 -18.99
C THR A 246 -11.76 -7.58 -18.04
N TRP A 247 -11.56 -8.86 -17.81
CA TRP A 247 -10.46 -9.39 -17.02
C TRP A 247 -9.12 -9.24 -17.75
N LEU A 248 -8.13 -8.65 -17.09
CA LEU A 248 -6.74 -8.65 -17.55
C LEU A 248 -5.99 -9.82 -16.92
N GLU A 249 -5.38 -10.67 -17.75
CA GLU A 249 -4.60 -11.81 -17.27
C GLU A 249 -3.38 -11.37 -16.44
N ALA A 250 -2.95 -12.22 -15.51
CA ALA A 250 -1.77 -11.95 -14.69
C ALA A 250 -0.50 -12.00 -15.53
N ILE A 251 0.45 -11.12 -15.22
CA ILE A 251 1.77 -11.06 -15.87
C ILE A 251 2.83 -11.12 -14.78
N GLN A 252 3.90 -11.87 -15.03
CA GLN A 252 5.13 -11.80 -14.27
C GLN A 252 6.19 -11.09 -15.14
N SER A 253 6.40 -9.80 -14.87
CA SER A 253 7.33 -8.95 -15.62
C SER A 253 8.74 -9.54 -15.55
N ARG A 254 9.46 -9.64 -16.67
CA ARG A 254 10.80 -10.25 -16.72
C ARG A 254 11.92 -9.23 -16.41
N THR A 255 11.75 -8.50 -15.32
CA THR A 255 12.67 -7.45 -14.89
C THR A 255 14.03 -8.03 -14.52
N ASN A 256 15.09 -7.45 -15.05
CA ASN A 256 16.47 -7.78 -14.70
C ASN A 256 17.18 -6.55 -14.16
N GLY A 257 18.02 -6.72 -13.14
CA GLY A 257 18.83 -5.64 -12.57
C GLY A 257 18.78 -5.61 -11.04
N VAL A 258 18.86 -4.42 -10.47
CA VAL A 258 18.90 -4.20 -9.02
C VAL A 258 17.96 -3.06 -8.63
N ILE A 259 17.22 -3.25 -7.54
CA ILE A 259 16.52 -2.19 -6.82
C ILE A 259 17.34 -1.85 -5.58
N ALA A 260 17.77 -0.60 -5.46
CA ALA A 260 18.48 -0.10 -4.29
C ALA A 260 17.60 0.89 -3.53
N SER A 261 17.56 0.77 -2.20
CA SER A 261 16.80 1.71 -1.37
C SER A 261 17.35 1.86 0.05
N THR A 262 17.02 2.99 0.69
CA THR A 262 17.14 3.19 2.15
C THR A 262 15.80 3.38 2.86
N ASN A 263 14.68 3.29 2.12
CA ASN A 263 13.35 3.65 2.59
C ASN A 263 12.33 2.56 2.24
N SER A 264 11.35 2.34 3.12
CA SER A 264 10.18 1.46 2.93
C SER A 264 8.87 2.17 3.32
N HIS A 265 7.75 1.46 3.43
CA HIS A 265 6.50 2.00 3.99
C HIS A 265 6.59 2.21 5.51
N ALA A 266 7.24 1.29 6.23
CA ALA A 266 7.34 1.32 7.67
C ALA A 266 8.51 2.15 8.22
N SER A 267 9.64 2.34 7.53
CA SER A 267 10.70 3.24 8.05
C SER A 267 11.84 3.46 7.05
N ASN A 268 12.94 4.04 7.51
CA ASN A 268 14.22 3.94 6.82
C ASN A 268 14.99 2.70 7.32
N HIS A 269 15.88 2.18 6.48
CA HIS A 269 16.76 1.05 6.79
C HIS A 269 18.16 1.31 6.20
N ALA A 270 19.14 0.51 6.63
CA ALA A 270 20.44 0.50 5.96
C ALA A 270 20.25 0.20 4.47
N ARG A 271 21.11 0.75 3.61
CA ARG A 271 20.99 0.56 2.16
C ARG A 271 20.92 -0.94 1.83
N ILE A 272 19.91 -1.30 1.06
CA ILE A 272 19.68 -2.65 0.55
C ILE A 272 19.80 -2.65 -0.96
N GLU A 273 20.23 -3.77 -1.52
CA GLU A 273 20.15 -4.08 -2.95
C GLU A 273 19.38 -5.37 -3.14
N VAL A 274 18.26 -5.32 -3.84
CA VAL A 274 17.49 -6.49 -4.25
C VAL A 274 17.80 -6.75 -5.72
N HIS A 275 18.55 -7.81 -5.97
CA HIS A 275 18.96 -8.24 -7.31
C HIS A 275 17.85 -9.10 -7.92
N LEU A 276 17.41 -8.73 -9.11
CA LEU A 276 16.34 -9.36 -9.85
C LEU A 276 16.87 -10.08 -11.08
N LYS A 277 16.37 -11.29 -11.28
CA LYS A 277 16.57 -12.08 -12.49
C LYS A 277 15.23 -12.53 -13.03
N ASP A 278 14.93 -12.12 -14.25
CA ASP A 278 13.68 -12.42 -14.95
C ASP A 278 12.41 -12.14 -14.11
N GLY A 279 12.45 -11.11 -13.27
CA GLY A 279 11.34 -10.68 -12.42
C GLY A 279 11.31 -11.27 -11.02
N TYR A 280 12.13 -12.27 -10.74
CA TYR A 280 12.21 -12.91 -9.43
C TYR A 280 13.40 -12.39 -8.63
N ILE A 281 13.30 -12.38 -7.30
CA ILE A 281 14.45 -12.08 -6.44
C ILE A 281 15.50 -13.19 -6.57
N ASP A 282 16.71 -12.81 -7.00
CA ASP A 282 17.88 -13.69 -7.12
C ASP A 282 18.77 -13.61 -5.88
N ARG A 283 19.04 -12.39 -5.41
CA ARG A 283 19.90 -12.13 -4.24
C ARG A 283 19.53 -10.83 -3.54
N ILE A 284 19.82 -10.75 -2.24
CA ILE A 284 19.65 -9.55 -1.43
C ILE A 284 20.96 -9.23 -0.72
N ASP A 285 21.51 -8.05 -0.99
CA ASP A 285 22.75 -7.55 -0.38
C ASP A 285 22.44 -6.38 0.58
N GLY A 286 23.02 -6.37 1.78
CA GLY A 286 22.83 -5.30 2.76
C GLY A 286 21.47 -5.31 3.45
N GLY A 287 20.93 -4.11 3.74
CA GLY A 287 19.61 -3.90 4.34
C GLY A 287 19.53 -3.96 5.88
N GLY A 288 20.60 -4.36 6.58
CA GLY A 288 20.55 -4.59 8.03
C GLY A 288 19.45 -5.60 8.40
N LEU A 289 18.77 -5.38 9.52
CA LEU A 289 17.67 -6.26 9.97
C LEU A 289 16.55 -6.39 8.94
N TYR A 290 16.27 -5.33 8.17
CA TYR A 290 15.25 -5.40 7.12
C TYR A 290 15.66 -6.38 6.01
N GLY A 291 16.92 -6.31 5.56
CA GLY A 291 17.47 -7.26 4.60
C GLY A 291 17.60 -8.68 5.15
N ASP A 292 17.91 -8.82 6.45
CA ASP A 292 17.91 -10.10 7.16
C ASP A 292 16.51 -10.73 7.14
N GLY A 293 15.49 -9.92 7.44
CA GLY A 293 14.09 -10.31 7.35
C GLY A 293 13.67 -10.78 5.96
N MET A 294 14.07 -10.08 4.89
CA MET A 294 13.79 -10.52 3.52
C MET A 294 14.47 -11.84 3.18
N ARG A 295 15.76 -11.98 3.52
CA ARG A 295 16.51 -13.22 3.28
C ARG A 295 15.92 -14.40 4.04
N LEU A 296 15.46 -14.17 5.26
CA LEU A 296 14.74 -15.17 6.04
C LEU A 296 13.39 -15.51 5.37
N ALA A 297 12.58 -14.51 5.00
CA ALA A 297 11.30 -14.74 4.35
C ALA A 297 11.41 -15.48 3.00
N LEU A 298 12.50 -15.25 2.24
CA LEU A 298 12.86 -16.02 1.04
C LEU A 298 13.10 -17.50 1.34
N ALA A 299 13.57 -17.85 2.53
CA ALA A 299 13.84 -19.22 2.95
C ALA A 299 12.62 -19.94 3.56
N TYR A 300 11.46 -19.28 3.63
CA TYR A 300 10.26 -19.88 4.22
C TYR A 300 9.86 -21.17 3.47
N PRO A 301 9.55 -22.29 4.16
CA PRO A 301 9.28 -23.56 3.49
C PRO A 301 8.21 -23.46 2.40
N LYS A 302 8.47 -24.08 1.24
CA LYS A 302 7.59 -24.13 0.05
C LYS A 302 7.32 -22.79 -0.64
N ILE A 303 7.73 -21.65 -0.09
CA ILE A 303 7.39 -20.31 -0.62
C ILE A 303 7.90 -20.07 -2.04
N ASN A 304 8.97 -20.77 -2.45
CA ASN A 304 9.58 -20.70 -3.78
C ASN A 304 9.17 -21.87 -4.70
N GLU A 305 8.49 -22.89 -4.16
CA GLU A 305 8.20 -24.14 -4.88
C GLU A 305 6.77 -24.18 -5.42
N LEU A 306 5.84 -23.59 -4.67
CA LEU A 306 4.43 -23.59 -5.03
C LEU A 306 4.15 -22.63 -6.20
N ILE A 307 3.13 -22.96 -6.97
CA ILE A 307 2.61 -22.11 -8.04
C ILE A 307 1.31 -21.48 -7.53
N TRP A 308 1.31 -20.16 -7.40
CA TRP A 308 0.12 -19.41 -7.02
C TRP A 308 -0.94 -19.49 -8.13
N PRO A 309 -2.24 -19.47 -7.81
CA PRO A 309 -3.29 -19.33 -8.81
C PRO A 309 -2.96 -18.18 -9.77
N ASP A 310 -3.27 -18.31 -11.07
CA ASP A 310 -3.00 -17.29 -12.11
C ASP A 310 -1.55 -16.97 -12.43
N ASN A 311 -0.59 -17.35 -11.59
CA ASN A 311 0.81 -17.15 -11.87
C ASN A 311 1.36 -18.25 -12.78
N PRO A 312 2.09 -17.91 -13.86
CA PRO A 312 2.62 -18.91 -14.77
C PRO A 312 3.84 -19.67 -14.22
N ASN A 313 4.54 -19.12 -13.21
CA ASN A 313 5.76 -19.69 -12.66
C ASN A 313 5.69 -19.84 -11.13
N PRO A 314 6.46 -20.76 -10.54
CA PRO A 314 6.50 -20.96 -9.09
C PRO A 314 7.08 -19.75 -8.35
N GLY A 315 6.76 -19.68 -7.06
CA GLY A 315 7.33 -18.76 -6.10
C GLY A 315 6.49 -17.52 -5.80
N PHE A 316 6.68 -16.98 -4.60
CA PHE A 316 6.01 -15.76 -4.14
C PHE A 316 6.76 -14.48 -4.52
N TRP A 317 8.09 -14.49 -4.57
CA TRP A 317 8.92 -13.27 -4.56
C TRP A 317 9.16 -12.67 -5.96
N TRP A 318 8.08 -12.48 -6.72
CA TRP A 318 8.08 -11.78 -8.00
C TRP A 318 7.96 -10.27 -7.79
N LEU A 319 8.60 -9.46 -8.63
CA LEU A 319 8.37 -8.02 -8.66
C LEU A 319 6.91 -7.75 -9.06
N TYR A 320 6.11 -7.33 -8.09
CA TYR A 320 4.67 -7.25 -8.25
C TYR A 320 4.17 -5.82 -8.33
N GLU A 321 4.56 -4.97 -7.39
CA GLU A 321 4.14 -3.58 -7.35
C GLU A 321 5.26 -2.68 -7.84
N ALA A 322 4.87 -1.67 -8.61
CA ALA A 322 5.61 -0.44 -8.79
C ALA A 322 4.59 0.70 -8.85
N GLY A 323 4.35 1.38 -7.74
CA GLY A 323 3.40 2.48 -7.71
C GLY A 323 4.11 3.82 -7.69
N THR A 324 3.55 4.82 -8.38
CA THR A 324 4.01 6.21 -8.24
C THR A 324 2.87 7.15 -7.90
N GLY A 325 3.09 8.00 -6.91
CA GLY A 325 2.25 9.14 -6.63
C GLY A 325 2.37 10.18 -7.75
N THR A 326 1.25 10.59 -8.33
CA THR A 326 1.22 11.55 -9.46
C THR A 326 0.74 12.93 -9.07
N ASN A 327 0.33 13.15 -7.81
CA ASN A 327 -0.02 14.47 -7.34
C ASN A 327 1.25 15.25 -6.94
N PRO A 328 1.57 16.37 -7.60
CA PRO A 328 2.78 17.14 -7.28
C PRO A 328 2.71 17.86 -5.92
N LYS A 329 1.55 17.86 -5.25
CA LYS A 329 1.32 18.53 -3.97
C LYS A 329 1.43 17.60 -2.76
N TYR A 330 1.49 16.28 -2.96
CA TYR A 330 1.83 15.37 -1.87
C TYR A 330 3.32 15.51 -1.53
N PHE A 331 3.62 15.42 -0.23
CA PHE A 331 4.97 15.43 0.30
C PHE A 331 5.03 14.54 1.54
N LYS A 332 6.23 14.11 1.91
CA LYS A 332 6.47 13.34 3.12
C LYS A 332 6.13 14.18 4.36
N HIS A 333 5.24 13.68 5.21
CA HIS A 333 4.90 14.27 6.48
C HIS A 333 6.07 14.13 7.47
N PRO A 334 6.67 15.23 7.96
CA PRO A 334 7.84 15.16 8.84
C PRO A 334 7.61 14.39 10.15
N ARG A 335 6.36 14.31 10.62
CA ARG A 335 5.99 13.60 11.85
C ARG A 335 6.14 12.08 11.73
N GLU A 336 6.00 11.52 10.53
CA GLU A 336 6.06 10.05 10.33
C GLU A 336 7.44 9.50 10.68
N ILE A 337 8.51 10.26 10.40
CA ILE A 337 9.89 9.91 10.76
C ILE A 337 10.02 9.66 12.27
N LEU A 338 9.35 10.47 13.09
CA LEU A 338 9.47 10.42 14.55
C LEU A 338 8.82 9.18 15.17
N ILE A 339 7.94 8.51 14.44
CA ILE A 339 7.18 7.35 14.91
C ILE A 339 7.53 6.08 14.14
N GLY A 340 8.60 6.10 13.34
CA GLY A 340 8.98 4.98 12.50
C GLY A 340 7.85 4.61 11.53
N GLN A 341 7.43 5.58 10.71
CA GLN A 341 6.56 5.39 9.56
C GLN A 341 7.04 6.23 8.39
N ASN A 342 6.58 5.88 7.18
CA ASN A 342 6.96 6.57 5.95
C ASN A 342 5.87 6.52 4.86
N LEU A 343 4.61 6.36 5.28
CA LEU A 343 3.50 6.09 4.37
C LEU A 343 3.19 7.27 3.43
N SER A 344 3.34 8.51 3.87
CA SER A 344 3.08 9.70 3.03
C SER A 344 4.06 9.84 1.87
N GLU A 345 5.29 9.33 2.01
CA GLU A 345 6.35 9.44 0.98
C GLU A 345 5.94 8.76 -0.33
N ARG A 346 5.22 7.63 -0.26
CA ARG A 346 4.75 6.88 -1.44
C ARG A 346 3.80 7.68 -2.35
N ASN A 347 3.15 8.69 -1.78
CA ASN A 347 2.19 9.52 -2.52
C ASN A 347 2.86 10.74 -3.17
N ALA A 348 4.10 11.06 -2.81
CA ALA A 348 4.82 12.20 -3.34
C ALA A 348 5.23 11.98 -4.80
N GLY A 349 5.06 13.02 -5.63
CA GLY A 349 5.57 13.01 -7.00
C GLY A 349 7.09 12.83 -7.03
N GLY A 350 7.57 11.92 -7.89
CA GLY A 350 8.98 11.58 -7.99
C GLY A 350 9.44 10.48 -7.03
N VAL A 351 8.51 9.76 -6.40
CA VAL A 351 8.80 8.50 -5.68
C VAL A 351 8.18 7.34 -6.45
N ILE A 352 8.94 6.25 -6.60
CA ILE A 352 8.37 4.95 -6.96
C ILE A 352 8.61 4.02 -5.80
N HIS A 353 7.53 3.42 -5.27
CA HIS A 353 7.63 2.31 -4.34
C HIS A 353 7.43 0.99 -5.07
N TRP A 354 8.29 0.03 -4.75
CA TRP A 354 8.35 -1.30 -5.32
C TRP A 354 7.98 -2.30 -4.25
N SER A 355 7.34 -3.42 -4.60
CA SER A 355 7.15 -4.52 -3.66
C SER A 355 7.07 -5.87 -4.36
N PHE A 356 7.23 -6.92 -3.56
CA PHE A 356 7.35 -8.28 -4.05
C PHE A 356 6.19 -9.14 -3.59
N GLY A 357 5.71 -10.01 -4.48
CA GLY A 357 4.63 -10.90 -4.14
C GLY A 357 4.07 -11.64 -5.35
N ALA A 358 3.11 -12.49 -5.05
CA ALA A 358 2.33 -13.23 -6.02
C ALA A 358 0.87 -12.84 -5.84
N SER A 359 0.59 -11.54 -5.89
CA SER A 359 -0.75 -11.07 -5.55
C SER A 359 -1.74 -11.58 -6.56
N VAL A 360 -2.61 -12.42 -6.03
CA VAL A 360 -3.65 -13.14 -6.75
C VAL A 360 -4.96 -12.48 -6.40
N SER A 361 -5.80 -12.27 -7.41
CA SER A 361 -7.08 -11.63 -7.18
C SER A 361 -7.99 -12.52 -6.33
N ALA A 362 -8.91 -11.88 -5.60
CA ALA A 362 -9.97 -12.55 -4.86
C ALA A 362 -11.00 -13.28 -5.75
N PHE A 363 -10.84 -13.26 -7.09
CA PHE A 363 -11.82 -13.77 -8.04
C PHE A 363 -11.57 -15.23 -8.48
N ARG A 364 -10.56 -15.91 -7.93
CA ARG A 364 -10.22 -17.31 -8.23
C ARG A 364 -9.94 -18.10 -6.94
N ASP A 365 -9.49 -19.35 -7.08
CA ASP A 365 -9.22 -20.33 -6.00
C ASP A 365 -8.07 -19.94 -5.04
N THR A 366 -7.77 -18.64 -4.97
CA THR A 366 -6.81 -17.96 -4.11
C THR A 366 -7.02 -18.28 -2.63
N GLU A 367 -8.27 -18.23 -2.16
CA GLU A 367 -8.59 -18.45 -0.75
C GLU A 367 -8.30 -19.90 -0.34
N ASN A 368 -8.78 -20.87 -1.12
CA ASN A 368 -8.50 -22.27 -0.83
C ASN A 368 -7.00 -22.58 -0.93
N PHE A 369 -6.29 -22.00 -1.91
CA PHE A 369 -4.85 -22.15 -2.02
C PHE A 369 -4.13 -21.65 -0.77
N ARG A 370 -4.44 -20.43 -0.31
CA ARG A 370 -3.74 -19.80 0.82
C ARG A 370 -3.99 -20.56 2.10
N GLU A 371 -5.25 -20.93 2.38
CA GLU A 371 -5.64 -21.68 3.57
C GLU A 371 -5.02 -23.09 3.58
N THR A 372 -5.02 -23.80 2.44
CA THR A 372 -4.48 -25.15 2.34
C THR A 372 -2.96 -25.17 2.54
N ASN A 373 -2.26 -24.19 1.97
CA ASN A 373 -0.79 -24.17 1.98
C ASN A 373 -0.19 -23.33 3.10
N GLN A 374 -1.01 -22.55 3.83
CA GLN A 374 -0.57 -21.56 4.80
C GLN A 374 0.43 -20.56 4.18
N MET A 375 0.03 -19.93 3.07
CA MET A 375 0.89 -19.08 2.24
C MET A 375 0.32 -17.66 2.05
N PRO A 376 1.17 -16.63 1.87
CA PRO A 376 0.72 -15.29 1.54
C PRO A 376 0.13 -15.22 0.12
N THR A 377 -0.72 -14.25 -0.16
CA THR A 377 -1.38 -14.08 -1.48
C THR A 377 -1.45 -12.63 -1.96
N GLY A 378 -0.75 -11.72 -1.29
CA GLY A 378 -0.63 -10.33 -1.72
C GLY A 378 0.80 -9.97 -2.09
N HIS A 379 1.28 -8.85 -1.56
CA HIS A 379 2.62 -8.32 -1.80
C HIS A 379 3.14 -7.63 -0.54
N ALA A 380 4.46 -7.55 -0.42
CA ALA A 380 5.12 -7.07 0.78
C ALA A 380 6.55 -6.63 0.51
N MET A 381 7.19 -6.16 1.58
CA MET A 381 8.58 -5.72 1.59
C MET A 381 8.79 -4.58 0.59
N HIS A 382 8.25 -3.40 0.93
CA HIS A 382 8.26 -2.26 0.04
C HIS A 382 9.61 -1.54 0.05
N HIS A 383 10.04 -1.07 -1.11
CA HIS A 383 11.25 -0.29 -1.31
C HIS A 383 10.90 1.02 -1.98
N HIS A 384 11.32 2.16 -1.45
CA HIS A 384 11.12 3.45 -2.09
C HIS A 384 12.40 3.87 -2.81
N THR A 385 12.25 4.26 -4.08
CA THR A 385 13.29 4.94 -4.85
C THR A 385 12.89 6.41 -5.01
N LEU A 386 13.83 7.31 -4.72
CA LEU A 386 13.60 8.74 -4.71
C LEU A 386 14.20 9.37 -5.97
N LEU A 387 13.39 10.16 -6.68
CA LEU A 387 13.75 10.84 -7.93
C LEU A 387 14.31 9.89 -9.01
N PRO A 388 13.70 8.71 -9.25
CA PRO A 388 14.18 7.80 -10.28
C PRO A 388 14.03 8.44 -11.67
N THR A 389 14.99 8.16 -12.54
CA THR A 389 14.82 8.29 -13.98
C THR A 389 14.09 7.06 -14.47
N TYR A 390 12.88 7.25 -14.99
CA TYR A 390 12.06 6.20 -15.58
C TYR A 390 11.92 6.47 -17.09
N GLN A 391 12.38 5.53 -17.91
CA GLN A 391 12.37 5.66 -19.36
C GLN A 391 11.63 4.48 -19.98
N VAL A 392 10.90 4.75 -21.07
CA VAL A 392 10.32 3.72 -21.93
C VAL A 392 10.83 3.91 -23.35
N ARG A 393 11.03 2.81 -24.06
CA ARG A 393 11.32 2.82 -25.49
C ARG A 393 10.04 2.49 -26.26
N LEU A 394 9.71 3.32 -27.24
CA LEU A 394 8.61 3.01 -28.16
C LEU A 394 9.08 1.98 -29.17
N ARG A 395 8.22 1.00 -29.43
CA ARG A 395 8.33 0.05 -30.53
C ARG A 395 8.43 0.86 -31.83
N ASP A 396 9.34 0.46 -32.70
CA ASP A 396 9.60 1.07 -34.02
C ASP A 396 10.30 2.45 -34.00
N THR A 397 10.79 2.94 -32.85
CA THR A 397 11.64 4.15 -32.77
C THR A 397 13.12 3.86 -32.55
N GLY A 398 13.55 2.60 -32.70
CA GLY A 398 14.92 2.12 -32.46
C GLY A 398 15.52 1.38 -33.64
#